data_AF-A0A6G0TPF7-F1
#
_entry.id   AF-A0A6G0TPF7-F1
#
_cell.length_a   1.000
_cell.length_b   1.000
_cell.length_c   1.000
_cell.angle_alpha   90.00
_cell.angle_beta   90.00
_cell.angle_gamma   90.00
#
_symmetry.space_group_name_H-M   'P 1'
#
loop_
_entity.id
_entity.type
_entity.pdbx_description
1 polymer ?
#
loop_
_entity_poly.entity_id
_entity_poly.type
_entity_poly.pdbx_seq_one_letter_code
_entity_poly.pdbx_strand_id
1 'polypeptide(L)'
;MAEIKILSETKLICGGFIYVRSKLPVNGKTYWECQKLRKKECKARVIIAFNIFENKNYFVRESTLDDHAHVPNQEECEAEIIKYSLKRKAEDQPKDEKVFGFIQNKFQVFAILTNFTSSLTLNNVSSIKLLAKITKKHSASAERASLLLFCHLGLTMLVDRRVQTNLSVLSKLNDSRIDSSVL
;
A
#
# COMPACT_ATOMS: atom_id res chain seq x y z
N MET A 1 5.95 -16.41 32.78
CA MET A 1 4.91 -16.96 31.88
C MET A 1 4.77 -16.01 30.71
N ALA A 2 4.83 -16.52 29.48
CA ALA A 2 4.71 -15.67 28.30
C ALA A 2 3.28 -15.10 28.16
N GLU A 3 3.15 -13.85 27.73
CA GLU A 3 1.84 -13.23 27.48
C GLU A 3 1.27 -13.65 26.11
N ILE A 4 -0.01 -14.00 26.05
CA ILE A 4 -0.72 -14.36 24.80
C ILE A 4 -1.37 -13.10 24.21
N LYS A 5 -0.88 -12.65 23.05
CA LYS A 5 -1.46 -11.51 22.30
C LYS A 5 -1.97 -11.97 20.94
N ILE A 6 -3.26 -12.29 20.86
CA ILE A 6 -3.91 -12.60 19.58
C ILE A 6 -4.19 -11.28 18.86
N LEU A 7 -3.46 -11.02 17.77
CA LEU A 7 -3.67 -9.81 16.97
C LEU A 7 -4.84 -9.99 16.02
N SER A 8 -4.90 -11.11 15.31
CA SER A 8 -5.98 -11.39 14.38
C SER A 8 -6.32 -12.87 14.42
N GLU A 9 -7.33 -13.26 13.65
CA GLU A 9 -7.66 -14.67 13.46
C GLU A 9 -6.46 -15.52 12.99
N THR A 10 -5.50 -14.91 12.29
CA THR A 10 -4.38 -15.62 11.66
C THR A 10 -3.04 -15.33 12.31
N LYS A 11 -2.94 -14.37 13.25
CA LYS A 11 -1.67 -13.93 13.84
C LYS A 11 -1.73 -13.86 15.37
N LEU A 12 -0.76 -14.52 16.00
CA LEU A 12 -0.54 -14.56 17.44
C LEU A 12 0.88 -14.10 17.75
N ILE A 13 1.03 -13.32 18.81
CA ILE A 13 2.34 -12.98 19.40
C ILE A 13 2.43 -13.58 20.79
N CYS A 14 3.53 -14.27 21.06
CA CYS A 14 3.79 -14.92 22.34
C CYS A 14 5.29 -15.03 22.58
N GLY A 15 5.78 -14.61 23.76
CA GLY A 15 7.17 -14.81 24.17
C GLY A 15 8.22 -14.17 23.26
N GLY A 16 7.89 -13.07 22.56
CA GLY A 16 8.79 -12.44 21.59
C GLY A 16 8.89 -13.16 20.24
N PHE A 17 7.93 -14.06 19.97
CA PHE A 17 7.81 -14.78 18.70
C PHE A 17 6.45 -14.53 18.04
N ILE A 18 6.45 -14.57 16.71
CA ILE A 18 5.24 -14.45 15.89
C ILE A 18 4.83 -15.83 15.41
N TYR A 19 3.55 -16.12 15.59
CA TYR A 19 2.92 -17.36 15.16
C TYR A 19 1.78 -17.10 14.19
N VAL A 20 1.58 -18.07 13.30
CA VAL A 20 0.50 -18.09 12.31
C VAL A 20 -0.42 -19.27 12.59
N ARG A 21 -1.73 -19.06 12.46
CA ARG A 21 -2.71 -20.12 12.64
C ARG A 21 -2.53 -21.19 11.56
N SER A 22 -2.29 -22.43 11.97
CA SER A 22 -2.06 -23.57 11.05
C SER A 22 -3.38 -24.19 10.58
N LYS A 23 -4.31 -24.39 11.52
CA LYS A 23 -5.61 -25.04 11.27
C LYS A 23 -6.74 -24.23 11.89
N LEU A 24 -7.96 -24.44 11.39
CA LEU A 24 -9.15 -23.95 12.07
C LEU A 24 -9.23 -24.52 13.49
N PRO A 25 -9.84 -23.79 14.45
CA PRO A 25 -10.00 -24.29 15.80
C PRO A 25 -10.75 -25.63 15.81
N VAL A 26 -10.19 -26.64 16.48
CA VAL A 26 -10.81 -27.96 16.64
C VAL A 26 -10.96 -28.22 18.13
N ASN A 27 -12.17 -28.57 18.58
CA ASN A 27 -12.48 -28.84 19.99
C ASN A 27 -12.06 -27.69 20.92
N GLY A 28 -12.27 -26.43 20.49
CA GLY A 28 -11.90 -25.24 21.27
C GLY A 28 -10.40 -24.97 21.37
N LYS A 29 -9.56 -25.75 20.67
CA LYS A 29 -8.10 -25.58 20.63
C LYS A 29 -7.69 -24.95 19.30
N THR A 30 -6.83 -23.95 19.37
CA THR A 30 -6.24 -23.30 18.20
C THR A 30 -4.76 -23.65 18.12
N TYR A 31 -4.34 -24.15 16.96
CA TYR A 31 -2.97 -24.57 16.69
C TYR A 31 -2.21 -23.46 15.97
N TRP A 32 -1.10 -23.06 16.56
CA TRP A 32 -0.25 -21.97 16.11
C TRP A 32 1.14 -22.50 15.79
N GLU A 33 1.67 -22.10 14.65
CA GLU A 33 2.99 -22.47 14.18
C GLU A 33 3.86 -21.22 14.08
N CYS A 34 5.14 -21.32 14.45
CA CYS A 34 6.04 -20.19 14.31
C CYS A 34 6.04 -19.71 12.85
N GLN A 35 6.04 -18.39 12.62
CA GLN A 35 6.05 -17.81 11.27
C GLN A 35 7.20 -18.33 10.41
N LYS A 36 8.35 -18.61 11.04
CA LYS A 36 9.55 -19.16 10.38
C LYS A 36 9.44 -20.65 10.02
N LEU A 37 8.41 -21.36 10.48
CA LEU A 37 8.17 -22.76 10.14
C LEU A 37 7.92 -22.96 8.63
N ARG A 38 7.19 -22.05 7.99
CA ARG A 38 6.94 -22.10 6.54
C ARG A 38 8.21 -21.95 5.71
N LYS A 39 9.21 -21.25 6.24
CA LYS A 39 10.55 -21.13 5.65
C LYS A 39 11.47 -22.30 5.99
N LYS A 40 10.98 -23.29 6.75
CA LYS A 40 11.75 -24.42 7.31
C LYS A 40 12.89 -23.97 8.25
N GLU A 41 12.85 -22.75 8.75
CA GLU A 41 13.82 -22.15 9.67
C GLU A 41 13.48 -22.42 11.15
N CYS A 42 12.30 -22.96 11.44
CA CYS A 42 11.83 -23.23 12.79
C CYS A 42 10.83 -24.40 12.80
N LYS A 43 10.65 -25.04 13.96
CA LYS A 43 9.68 -26.13 14.17
C LYS A 43 8.75 -25.90 15.37
N ALA A 44 8.90 -24.77 16.05
CA ALA A 44 8.13 -24.43 17.23
C ALA A 44 6.62 -24.34 16.94
N ARG A 45 5.82 -24.84 17.89
CA ARG A 45 4.36 -24.86 17.83
C ARG A 45 3.78 -24.55 19.21
N VAL A 46 2.70 -23.77 19.21
CA VAL A 46 1.93 -23.41 20.39
C VAL A 46 0.49 -23.89 20.21
N ILE A 47 -0.11 -24.38 21.28
CA ILE A 47 -1.54 -24.73 21.30
C ILE A 47 -2.19 -23.90 22.39
N ILE A 48 -3.18 -23.09 22.00
CA ILE A 48 -3.98 -22.31 22.94
C ILE A 48 -5.41 -22.84 22.97
N ALA A 49 -6.06 -22.73 24.11
CA ALA A 49 -7.49 -22.94 24.25
C ALA A 49 -8.12 -21.73 24.95
N PHE A 50 -9.42 -21.58 24.77
CA PHE A 50 -10.19 -20.51 25.38
C PHE A 50 -11.01 -21.04 26.55
N ASN A 51 -10.85 -20.43 27.72
CA ASN A 51 -11.68 -20.70 28.90
C ASN A 51 -12.85 -19.71 28.91
N ILE A 52 -14.07 -20.24 28.77
CA ILE A 52 -15.30 -19.46 28.74
C ILE A 52 -15.59 -18.81 30.11
N PHE A 53 -15.34 -19.52 31.21
CA PHE A 53 -15.64 -19.02 32.56
C PHE A 53 -14.74 -17.86 32.97
N GLU A 54 -13.46 -17.91 32.60
CA GLU A 54 -12.49 -16.86 32.88
C GLU A 54 -12.42 -15.81 31.76
N ASN A 55 -13.13 -16.03 30.64
CA ASN A 55 -13.05 -15.24 29.42
C ASN A 55 -11.60 -14.99 28.97
N LYS A 56 -10.74 -16.02 29.05
CA LYS A 56 -9.30 -15.90 28.87
C LYS A 56 -8.71 -17.06 28.07
N ASN A 57 -7.71 -16.74 27.24
CA ASN A 57 -6.90 -17.75 26.55
C ASN A 57 -5.83 -18.31 27.49
N TYR A 58 -5.59 -19.61 27.43
CA TYR A 58 -4.54 -20.30 28.17
C TYR A 58 -3.76 -21.25 27.27
N PHE A 59 -2.53 -21.58 27.68
CA PHE A 59 -1.69 -22.54 26.97
C PHE A 59 -2.15 -23.97 27.28
N VAL A 60 -2.47 -24.71 26.22
CA VAL A 60 -2.51 -26.18 26.27
C VAL A 60 -1.10 -26.74 26.05
N ARG A 61 -0.32 -26.07 25.19
CA ARG A 61 1.10 -26.30 24.98
C ARG A 61 1.78 -24.96 24.78
N GLU A 62 2.61 -24.57 25.73
CA GLU A 62 3.53 -23.44 25.61
C GLU A 62 4.76 -23.88 24.80
N SER A 63 5.36 -22.96 24.04
CA SER A 63 6.62 -23.17 23.34
C SER A 63 7.68 -22.41 24.13
N THR A 64 8.72 -23.11 24.57
CA THR A 64 9.83 -22.50 25.30
C THR A 64 10.85 -21.93 24.31
N LEU A 65 11.85 -21.19 24.81
CA LEU A 65 12.94 -20.69 23.98
C LEU A 65 13.69 -21.82 23.26
N ASP A 66 13.85 -22.98 23.93
CA ASP A 66 14.57 -24.14 23.41
C ASP A 66 13.84 -24.85 22.25
N ASP A 67 12.53 -24.64 22.12
CA ASP A 67 11.74 -25.16 21.00
C ASP A 67 11.99 -24.39 19.69
N HIS A 68 12.63 -23.22 19.76
CA HIS A 68 12.95 -22.38 18.61
C HIS A 68 14.38 -22.57 18.11
N ALA A 69 14.54 -22.64 16.79
CA ALA A 69 15.85 -22.63 16.14
C ALA A 69 16.36 -21.20 15.85
N HIS A 70 15.78 -20.19 16.49
CA HIS A 70 16.14 -18.80 16.32
C HIS A 70 15.82 -17.99 17.57
N VAL A 71 16.51 -16.87 17.73
CA VAL A 71 16.26 -15.93 18.84
C VAL A 71 14.89 -15.23 18.69
N PRO A 72 14.29 -14.78 19.81
CA PRO A 72 13.11 -13.91 19.79
C PRO A 72 13.43 -12.60 19.09
N ASN A 73 12.44 -12.01 18.41
CA ASN A 73 12.56 -10.70 17.77
C ASN A 73 11.48 -9.77 18.32
N GLN A 74 11.83 -9.04 19.38
CA GLN A 74 10.91 -8.14 20.07
C GLN A 74 10.49 -6.97 19.17
N GLU A 75 11.42 -6.38 18.42
CA GLU A 75 11.15 -5.26 17.52
C GLU A 75 10.14 -5.63 16.44
N GLU A 76 10.29 -6.80 15.82
CA GLU A 76 9.34 -7.27 14.80
C GLU A 76 7.96 -7.57 15.40
N CYS A 77 7.90 -8.11 16.63
CA CYS A 77 6.64 -8.32 17.33
C CYS A 77 5.93 -6.98 17.61
N GLU A 78 6.66 -5.99 18.12
CA GLU A 78 6.13 -4.65 18.42
C GLU A 78 5.64 -3.93 17.17
N ALA A 79 6.40 -4.00 16.08
CA ALA A 79 6.00 -3.43 14.80
C ALA A 79 4.67 -4.04 14.30
N GLU A 80 4.47 -5.35 14.47
CA GLU A 80 3.22 -6.01 14.11
C GLU A 80 2.04 -5.62 15.02
N ILE A 81 2.27 -5.42 16.31
CA ILE A 81 1.25 -4.88 17.24
C ILE A 81 0.84 -3.47 16.79
N ILE A 82 1.82 -2.59 16.52
CA ILE A 82 1.56 -1.21 16.08
C ILE A 82 0.79 -1.22 14.75
N LYS A 83 1.27 -1.98 13.77
CA LYS A 83 0.62 -2.12 12.46
C LYS A 83 -0.83 -2.58 12.59
N TYR A 84 -1.10 -3.58 13.44
CA TYR A 84 -2.46 -4.04 13.69
C TYR A 84 -3.32 -2.95 14.34
N SER A 85 -2.79 -2.24 15.33
CA SER A 85 -3.50 -1.15 16.00
C SER A 85 -3.88 0.00 15.06
N LEU A 86 -2.98 0.36 14.13
CA LEU A 86 -3.23 1.39 13.12
C LEU A 86 -4.30 0.96 12.12
N LYS A 87 -4.24 -0.30 11.66
CA LYS A 87 -5.25 -0.85 10.76
C LYS A 87 -6.64 -0.80 11.38
N ARG A 88 -6.77 -1.22 12.65
CA ARG A 88 -8.02 -1.17 13.40
C ARG A 88 -8.58 0.27 13.52
N LYS A 89 -7.72 1.23 13.88
CA LYS A 89 -8.13 2.64 13.97
C LYS A 89 -8.59 3.21 12.63
N ALA A 90 -8.01 2.75 11.51
CA ALA A 90 -8.41 3.17 10.17
C ALA A 90 -9.78 2.56 9.75
N GLU A 91 -10.07 1.32 10.15
CA GLU A 91 -11.36 0.66 9.89
C GLU A 91 -12.51 1.27 10.71
N ASP A 92 -12.22 1.75 11.92
CA ASP A 92 -13.19 2.38 12.81
C ASP A 92 -13.54 3.83 12.39
N GLN A 93 -12.84 4.43 11.41
CA GLN A 93 -13.23 5.74 10.90
C GLN A 93 -14.50 5.60 10.04
N PRO A 94 -15.54 6.42 10.30
CA PRO A 94 -16.73 6.42 9.46
C PRO A 94 -16.27 6.71 8.03
N LYS A 95 -16.66 5.85 7.10
CA LYS A 95 -16.57 6.14 5.67
C LYS A 95 -17.51 7.31 5.43
N ASP A 96 -17.01 8.53 5.59
CA ASP A 96 -17.76 9.73 5.23
C ASP A 96 -17.97 9.67 3.71
N GLU A 97 -19.07 9.05 3.28
CA GLU A 97 -19.49 8.90 1.88
C GLU A 97 -19.54 10.25 1.15
N LYS A 98 -19.67 11.34 1.91
CA LYS A 98 -19.65 12.72 1.40
C LYS A 98 -18.29 13.11 0.78
N VAL A 99 -17.18 12.52 1.21
CA VAL A 99 -15.85 12.82 0.65
C VAL A 99 -15.65 12.08 -0.69
N PHE A 100 -16.20 10.87 -0.83
CA PHE A 100 -16.08 10.08 -2.06
C PHE A 100 -16.86 10.69 -3.24
N GLY A 101 -18.07 11.22 -2.98
CA GLY A 101 -18.84 11.95 -3.99
C GLY A 101 -18.12 13.21 -4.50
N PHE A 102 -17.34 13.89 -3.64
CA PHE A 102 -16.57 15.07 -4.02
C PHE A 102 -15.36 14.72 -4.90
N ILE A 103 -14.78 13.54 -4.72
CA ILE A 103 -13.64 13.05 -5.52
C ILE A 103 -14.11 12.56 -6.90
N GLN A 104 -15.23 11.84 -6.98
CA GLN A 104 -15.77 11.37 -8.28
C GLN A 104 -16.16 12.52 -9.21
N ASN A 105 -16.74 13.59 -8.67
CA ASN A 105 -17.11 14.77 -9.47
C ASN A 105 -15.88 15.52 -10.01
N LYS A 106 -14.79 15.60 -9.23
CA LYS A 106 -13.52 16.20 -9.69
C LYS A 106 -12.82 15.37 -10.77
N PHE A 107 -12.87 14.04 -10.69
CA PHE A 107 -12.27 13.18 -11.72
C PHE A 107 -13.00 13.26 -13.07
N GLN A 108 -14.33 13.40 -13.08
CA GLN A 108 -15.07 13.63 -14.33
C GLN A 108 -14.72 14.98 -14.97
N VAL A 109 -14.61 16.04 -14.17
CA VAL A 109 -14.20 17.37 -14.67
C VAL A 109 -12.77 17.33 -15.21
N PHE A 110 -11.86 16.60 -14.56
CA PHE A 110 -10.48 16.45 -15.02
C PHE A 110 -10.39 15.66 -16.33
N ALA A 111 -11.15 14.57 -16.48
CA ALA A 111 -11.19 13.78 -17.71
C ALA A 111 -11.75 14.55 -18.91
N ILE A 112 -12.75 15.42 -18.69
CA ILE A 112 -13.28 16.32 -19.71
C ILE A 112 -12.20 17.34 -20.14
N LEU A 113 -11.47 17.90 -19.19
CA LEU A 113 -10.40 18.87 -19.47
C LEU A 113 -9.23 18.25 -20.23
N THR A 114 -8.81 17.03 -19.88
CA THR A 114 -7.70 16.35 -20.57
C THR A 114 -8.07 15.97 -22.01
N ASN A 115 -9.30 15.51 -22.26
CA ASN A 115 -9.75 15.20 -23.62
C ASN A 115 -9.89 16.45 -24.50
N PHE A 116 -10.16 17.62 -23.89
CA PHE A 116 -10.19 18.89 -24.61
C PHE A 116 -8.79 19.36 -25.02
N THR A 117 -7.76 19.05 -24.24
CA THR A 117 -6.37 19.44 -24.54
C THR A 117 -5.72 18.60 -25.64
N SER A 118 -6.11 17.34 -25.83
CA SER A 118 -5.56 16.47 -26.89
C SER A 118 -6.08 16.82 -28.29
N SER A 119 -7.21 17.53 -28.39
CA SER A 119 -7.80 17.95 -29.68
C SER A 119 -7.37 19.36 -30.11
N LEU A 120 -6.66 20.10 -29.26
CA LEU A 120 -6.15 21.43 -29.56
C LEU A 120 -4.68 21.33 -29.92
N THR A 121 -4.41 21.04 -31.20
CA THR A 121 -3.12 21.39 -31.79
C THR A 121 -2.96 22.92 -31.69
N LEU A 122 -2.02 23.33 -30.85
CA LEU A 122 -1.71 24.71 -30.47
C LEU A 122 -1.19 25.52 -31.67
N ASN A 123 -2.08 25.99 -32.54
CA ASN A 123 -1.74 27.00 -33.55
C ASN A 123 -2.74 28.16 -33.61
N ASN A 124 -3.73 28.23 -32.70
CA ASN A 124 -4.76 29.27 -32.76
C ASN A 124 -4.83 30.08 -31.46
N VAL A 125 -4.37 31.33 -31.53
CA VAL A 125 -4.28 32.31 -30.42
C VAL A 125 -5.65 32.58 -29.76
N SER A 126 -6.74 32.34 -30.50
CA SER A 126 -8.12 32.46 -30.03
C SER A 126 -8.50 31.39 -28.98
N SER A 127 -7.96 30.17 -29.07
CA SER A 127 -8.23 29.09 -28.09
C SER A 127 -7.60 29.38 -26.73
N ILE A 128 -6.44 30.04 -26.71
CA ILE A 128 -5.75 30.46 -25.48
C ILE A 128 -6.55 31.55 -24.75
N LYS A 129 -7.14 32.50 -25.48
CA LYS A 129 -8.01 33.54 -24.89
C LYS A 129 -9.29 32.95 -24.29
N LEU A 130 -9.84 31.90 -24.89
CA LEU A 130 -11.03 31.21 -24.37
C LEU A 130 -10.71 30.46 -23.07
N LEU A 131 -9.60 29.72 -23.02
CA LEU A 131 -9.13 29.03 -21.82
C LEU A 131 -8.84 30.01 -20.68
N ALA A 132 -8.19 31.15 -20.97
CA ALA A 132 -7.93 32.20 -19.98
C ALA A 132 -9.22 32.84 -19.43
N LYS A 133 -10.28 32.92 -20.24
CA LYS A 133 -11.59 33.46 -19.80
C LYS A 133 -12.35 32.46 -18.93
N ILE A 134 -12.23 31.16 -19.21
CA ILE A 134 -12.82 30.09 -18.40
C ILE A 134 -12.11 29.99 -17.04
N THR A 135 -10.78 30.01 -17.01
CA THR A 135 -10.03 29.96 -15.75
C THR A 135 -10.30 31.18 -14.86
N LYS A 136 -10.43 32.38 -15.45
CA LYS A 136 -10.77 33.61 -14.72
C LYS A 136 -12.20 33.63 -14.15
N LYS A 137 -13.13 32.87 -14.75
CA LYS A 137 -14.50 32.71 -14.24
C LYS A 137 -14.59 31.73 -13.06
N HIS A 138 -13.66 30.78 -12.95
CA HIS A 138 -13.64 29.76 -11.90
C HIS A 138 -12.64 30.02 -10.77
N SER A 139 -11.87 31.13 -10.81
CA SER A 139 -10.81 31.47 -9.85
C SER A 139 -11.26 32.28 -8.63
N ALA A 140 -12.55 32.32 -8.28
CA ALA A 140 -13.04 33.04 -7.09
C ALA A 140 -12.58 32.43 -5.74
N SER A 141 -11.75 31.38 -5.77
CA SER A 141 -11.07 30.82 -4.61
C SER A 141 -9.58 30.68 -4.94
N ALA A 142 -8.77 31.61 -4.42
CA ALA A 142 -7.34 31.76 -4.74
C ALA A 142 -6.51 30.50 -4.47
N GLU A 143 -6.94 29.63 -3.55
CA GLU A 143 -6.24 28.37 -3.22
C GLU A 143 -6.35 27.31 -4.34
N ARG A 144 -7.41 27.35 -5.17
CA ARG A 144 -7.61 26.35 -6.23
C ARG A 144 -6.82 26.62 -7.50
N ALA A 145 -6.44 27.89 -7.73
CA ALA A 145 -5.61 28.27 -8.88
C ALA A 145 -4.18 27.75 -8.74
N SER A 146 -3.61 27.78 -7.52
CA SER A 146 -2.26 27.25 -7.26
C SER A 146 -2.17 25.76 -7.51
N LEU A 147 -3.15 24.96 -7.07
CA LEU A 147 -3.16 23.51 -7.31
C LEU A 147 -3.27 23.14 -8.80
N LEU A 148 -4.04 23.90 -9.58
CA LEU A 148 -4.13 23.68 -11.03
C LEU A 148 -2.83 24.06 -11.75
N LEU A 149 -2.16 25.14 -11.33
CA LEU A 149 -0.83 25.50 -11.82
C LEU A 149 0.23 24.45 -11.46
N PHE A 150 0.21 23.93 -10.23
CA PHE A 150 1.10 22.84 -9.81
C PHE A 150 0.85 21.54 -10.59
N CYS A 151 -0.41 21.18 -10.85
CA CYS A 151 -0.73 20.04 -11.70
C CYS A 151 -0.28 20.25 -13.15
N HIS A 152 -0.47 21.46 -13.70
CA HIS A 152 -0.09 21.73 -15.08
C HIS A 152 1.44 21.77 -15.27
N LEU A 153 2.18 22.32 -14.31
CA LEU A 153 3.65 22.31 -14.29
C LEU A 153 4.24 20.92 -13.99
N GLY A 154 3.58 20.14 -13.13
CA GLY A 154 3.95 18.75 -12.87
C GLY A 154 3.74 17.85 -14.09
N LEU A 155 2.66 18.04 -14.84
CA LEU A 155 2.40 17.30 -16.08
C LEU A 155 3.37 17.67 -17.20
N THR A 156 3.74 18.94 -17.37
CA THR A 156 4.75 19.31 -18.38
C THR A 156 6.11 18.71 -18.07
N MET A 157 6.54 18.69 -16.79
CA MET A 157 7.79 18.03 -16.36
C MET A 157 7.76 16.50 -16.56
N LEU A 158 6.60 15.85 -16.38
CA LEU A 158 6.44 14.40 -16.58
C LEU A 158 6.42 13.98 -18.05
N VAL A 159 5.86 14.82 -18.93
CA VAL A 159 5.87 14.60 -20.38
C VAL A 159 7.30 14.73 -20.92
N ASP A 160 8.07 15.72 -20.44
CA ASP A 160 9.45 15.94 -20.86
C ASP A 160 10.37 14.75 -20.49
N ARG A 161 10.19 14.19 -19.28
CA ARG A 161 10.95 13.01 -18.83
C ARG A 161 10.67 11.76 -19.65
N ARG A 162 9.41 11.54 -20.07
CA ARG A 162 9.04 10.40 -20.93
C ARG A 162 9.59 10.53 -22.35
N VAL A 163 9.63 11.75 -22.89
CA VAL A 163 10.22 12.02 -24.22
C VAL A 163 11.73 11.77 -24.19
N GLN A 164 12.43 12.22 -23.14
CA GLN A 164 13.87 11.95 -22.99
C GLN A 164 14.21 10.46 -22.81
N THR A 165 13.41 9.71 -22.03
CA THR A 165 13.65 8.26 -21.87
C THR A 165 13.48 7.50 -23.18
N ASN A 166 12.46 7.84 -24.00
CA ASN A 166 12.23 7.18 -25.27
C ASN A 166 13.31 7.50 -26.33
N LEU A 167 13.86 8.72 -26.32
CA LEU A 167 14.98 9.09 -27.19
C LEU A 167 16.27 8.33 -26.84
N SER A 168 16.54 8.10 -25.56
CA SER A 168 17.73 7.34 -25.11
C SER A 168 17.65 5.83 -25.39
N VAL A 169 16.44 5.29 -25.52
CA VAL A 169 16.22 3.88 -25.90
C VAL A 169 16.37 3.72 -27.41
N LEU A 170 15.94 4.70 -28.19
CA LEU A 170 16.08 4.68 -29.65
C LEU A 170 17.52 4.87 -30.12
N SER A 171 18.35 5.66 -29.42
CA SER A 171 19.77 5.79 -29.77
C SER A 171 20.54 4.48 -29.55
N LYS A 172 20.25 3.75 -28.46
CA LYS A 172 20.90 2.47 -28.14
C LYS A 172 20.56 1.33 -29.11
N LEU A 173 19.43 1.42 -29.81
CA LEU A 173 19.02 0.42 -30.80
C LEU A 173 19.66 0.65 -32.19
N ASN A 174 20.23 1.83 -32.43
CA ASN A 174 20.86 2.16 -33.71
C ASN A 174 22.35 1.77 -33.76
N ASP A 175 23.00 1.66 -32.61
CA ASP A 175 24.43 1.29 -32.51
C ASP A 175 24.67 -0.23 -32.62
N SER A 176 23.65 -1.07 -32.47
CA SER A 176 23.80 -2.54 -32.49
C SER A 176 23.63 -3.18 -33.88
N ARG A 177 23.65 -2.40 -34.97
CA ARG A 177 23.34 -2.89 -36.33
C ARG A 177 24.49 -2.79 -37.35
N ILE A 178 25.71 -2.50 -36.91
CA ILE A 178 26.90 -2.49 -37.75
C ILE A 178 27.95 -3.37 -37.09
N ASP A 179 27.90 -4.69 -37.34
CA ASP A 179 29.05 -5.60 -37.26
C ASP A 179 28.60 -7.01 -37.71
N SER A 180 28.42 -7.18 -39.02
CA SER A 180 28.41 -8.51 -39.64
C SER A 180 28.81 -8.43 -41.11
N SER A 181 30.06 -8.04 -41.35
CA SER A 181 30.72 -8.23 -42.64
C SER A 181 32.24 -8.11 -42.54
N VAL A 182 32.93 -9.03 -41.84
CA VAL A 182 34.34 -9.34 -42.14
C VAL A 182 34.63 -10.80 -41.77
N LEU A 183 35.02 -11.57 -42.79
CA LEU A 183 35.68 -12.89 -42.83
C LEU A 183 34.88 -14.14 -42.47
#